data_AF-A0A353BX72-F1
#
_entry.id   AF-A0A353BX72-F1
#
_cell.length_a   1.000
_cell.length_b   1.000
_cell.length_c   1.000
_cell.angle_alpha   90.00
_cell.angle_beta   90.00
_cell.angle_gamma   90.00
#
_symmetry.space_group_name_H-M   'P 1'
#
loop_
_entity.id
_entity.type
_entity.pdbx_description
1 polymer ?
#
loop_
_entity_poly.entity_id
_entity_poly.type
_entity_poly.pdbx_seq_one_letter_code
_entity_poly.pdbx_strand_id
1 'polypeptide(L)' 'MTNSAIAQELLKQLEQLPLESQKKVLEFARTLNIITPKGKPGKDLLKFAGTIDRDSLKTMEKAIEYGCERTDNNN' A
#
# COMPACT_ATOMS: atom_id res chain seq x y z
N MET A 1 -0.33 -22.22 7.42
CA MET A 1 -1.23 -23.38 7.61
C MET A 1 -2.64 -22.86 7.66
N THR A 2 -3.53 -23.33 6.78
CA THR A 2 -4.93 -22.88 6.74
C THR A 2 -5.71 -23.63 7.83
N ASN A 3 -6.51 -22.92 8.62
CA ASN A 3 -7.39 -23.56 9.59
C ASN A 3 -8.49 -24.34 8.85
N SER A 4 -8.55 -25.66 9.07
CA SER A 4 -9.48 -26.56 8.36
C SER A 4 -10.96 -26.22 8.59
N ALA A 5 -11.33 -25.75 9.79
CA ALA A 5 -12.72 -25.38 10.09
C ALA A 5 -13.12 -24.10 9.32
N ILE A 6 -12.23 -23.11 9.26
CA ILE A 6 -12.45 -21.87 8.52
C ILE A 6 -12.53 -22.15 7.01
N ALA A 7 -11.66 -23.01 6.48
CA ALA A 7 -11.67 -23.36 5.06
C ALA A 7 -12.97 -24.05 4.64
N GLN A 8 -13.49 -24.96 5.46
CA GLN A 8 -14.76 -25.65 5.19
C GLN A 8 -15.96 -24.70 5.24
N GLU A 9 -16.00 -23.77 6.19
CA GLU A 9 -17.08 -22.80 6.27
C GLU A 9 -17.07 -21.84 5.08
N LEU A 10 -15.89 -21.38 4.65
CA LEU A 10 -15.77 -20.55 3.44
C LEU A 10 -16.28 -21.26 2.19
N LEU A 11 -16.00 -22.55 2.03
CA LEU A 11 -16.53 -23.35 0.92
C LEU A 11 -18.05 -23.44 0.95
N LYS A 12 -18.64 -23.72 2.11
CA LYS A 12 -20.11 -23.75 2.27
C LYS A 12 -20.75 -22.43 1.88
N GLN A 13 -20.19 -21.31 2.32
CA GLN A 13 -20.74 -19.99 1.99
C GLN A 13 -20.57 -19.69 0.48
N LEU A 14 -19.45 -20.05 -0.13
CA LEU A 14 -19.21 -19.88 -1.57
C LEU A 14 -20.20 -20.64 -2.44
N GLU A 15 -20.57 -21.87 -2.06
CA GLU A 15 -21.54 -22.69 -2.79
C GLU A 15 -22.94 -22.06 -2.85
N GLN A 16 -23.30 -21.24 -1.88
CA GLN A 16 -24.60 -20.54 -1.84
C GLN A 16 -24.60 -19.23 -2.65
N LEU A 17 -23.43 -18.76 -3.10
CA LEU A 17 -23.31 -17.49 -3.81
C LEU A 17 -23.54 -17.64 -5.32
N PRO A 18 -24.22 -16.68 -5.97
CA PRO A 18 -24.21 -16.58 -7.43
C PRO A 18 -22.80 -16.39 -7.98
N LEU A 19 -22.58 -16.81 -9.24
CA LEU A 19 -21.27 -16.78 -9.90
C LEU A 19 -20.55 -15.43 -9.80
N GLU A 20 -21.25 -14.32 -10.00
CA GLU A 20 -20.67 -12.99 -9.93
C GLU A 20 -20.16 -12.64 -8.51
N SER A 21 -20.85 -13.09 -7.47
CA SER A 21 -20.40 -12.93 -6.10
C SER A 21 -19.20 -13.84 -5.78
N GLN A 22 -19.18 -15.07 -6.31
CA GLN A 22 -18.02 -15.95 -6.17
C GLN A 22 -16.75 -15.35 -6.80
N LYS A 23 -16.86 -14.74 -7.99
CA LYS A 23 -15.75 -14.01 -8.64
C LYS A 23 -15.21 -12.88 -7.77
N LYS A 24 -16.09 -12.09 -7.14
CA LYS A 24 -15.71 -11.01 -6.21
C LYS A 24 -14.96 -11.54 -4.99
N VAL A 25 -15.42 -12.64 -4.40
CA VAL A 25 -14.73 -13.27 -3.26
C VAL A 25 -13.34 -13.75 -3.66
N LEU A 26 -13.20 -14.38 -4.84
CA LEU A 26 -11.90 -14.82 -5.36
C LEU A 26 -10.95 -13.65 -5.59
N GLU A 27 -11.43 -12.56 -6.17
CA GLU A 27 -10.64 -11.34 -6.37
C GLU A 27 -10.19 -10.76 -5.01
N PHE A 28 -11.09 -10.65 -4.04
CA PHE A 28 -10.76 -10.18 -2.70
C PHE A 28 -9.72 -11.08 -2.01
N ALA A 29 -9.85 -12.41 -2.08
CA ALA A 29 -8.84 -13.32 -1.53
C ALA A 29 -7.46 -13.13 -2.19
N ARG A 30 -7.43 -12.86 -3.50
CA ARG A 30 -6.19 -12.52 -4.21
C ARG A 30 -5.61 -11.20 -3.74
N THR A 31 -6.43 -10.17 -3.51
CA THR A 31 -5.94 -8.89 -2.99
C THR A 31 -5.41 -9.05 -1.56
N LEU A 32 -6.07 -9.81 -0.70
CA LEU A 32 -5.56 -10.12 0.65
C LEU A 32 -4.16 -10.75 0.61
N ASN A 33 -3.88 -11.60 -0.39
CA ASN A 33 -2.56 -12.18 -0.61
C ASN A 33 -1.53 -11.16 -1.16
N ILE A 34 -2.00 -10.06 -1.76
CA ILE A 34 -1.17 -8.95 -2.28
C ILE A 34 -0.99 -7.83 -1.24
N ILE A 35 -1.85 -7.73 -0.21
CA ILE A 35 -1.82 -6.73 0.88
C ILE A 35 -0.62 -6.90 1.84
N THR A 36 0.30 -7.82 1.58
CA THR A 36 1.69 -7.52 1.94
C THR A 36 2.26 -6.68 0.80
N PRO A 37 2.17 -5.32 0.84
CA PRO A 37 2.80 -4.51 -0.19
C PRO A 37 4.26 -4.92 -0.22
N LYS A 38 4.65 -5.64 -1.27
CA LYS A 38 6.05 -5.96 -1.50
C LYS A 38 6.69 -4.64 -1.87
N GLY A 39 7.30 -4.00 -0.87
CA GLY A 39 8.15 -2.84 -1.11
C GLY A 39 9.15 -3.17 -2.22
N LYS A 40 9.53 -2.18 -3.02
CA LYS A 40 10.68 -2.36 -3.92
C LYS A 40 11.92 -2.58 -3.05
N PRO A 41 12.77 -3.57 -3.35
CA PRO A 41 14.07 -3.68 -2.71
C PRO A 41 14.79 -2.33 -2.71
N GLY A 42 15.36 -1.91 -1.58
CA GLY A 42 16.01 -0.60 -1.48
C GLY A 42 17.10 -0.36 -2.54
N LYS A 43 17.78 -1.42 -2.96
CA LYS A 43 18.73 -1.41 -4.09
C LYS A 43 18.12 -0.90 -5.40
N ASP A 44 16.82 -1.13 -5.63
CA ASP A 44 16.11 -0.70 -6.84
C ASP A 44 15.80 0.82 -6.80
N LEU A 45 15.89 1.44 -5.62
CA LEU A 45 15.67 2.88 -5.43
C LEU A 45 16.94 3.71 -5.66
N LEU A 46 18.13 3.08 -5.68
CA LEU A 46 19.40 3.79 -5.86
C LEU A 46 19.48 4.57 -7.17
N LYS A 47 18.76 4.13 -8.22
CA LYS A 47 18.65 4.84 -9.49
C LYS A 47 18.02 6.25 -9.38
N PHE A 48 17.33 6.54 -8.29
CA PHE A 48 16.74 7.84 -8.00
C PHE A 48 17.64 8.73 -7.13
N ALA A 49 18.79 8.24 -6.68
CA ALA A 49 19.72 9.03 -5.88
C ALA A 49 20.25 10.21 -6.73
N GLY A 50 20.00 11.43 -6.27
CA GLY A 50 20.44 12.65 -6.97
C GLY A 50 19.64 12.98 -8.24
N THR A 51 18.49 12.35 -8.50
CA THR A 51 17.67 12.66 -9.69
C THR A 51 16.75 13.86 -9.52
N ILE A 52 16.70 14.45 -8.32
CA ILE A 52 15.92 15.67 -8.08
C ILE A 52 16.72 16.85 -8.61
N ASP A 53 16.20 17.52 -9.63
CA ASP A 53 16.85 18.69 -10.22
C ASP A 53 16.78 19.92 -9.29
N ARG A 54 17.60 20.92 -9.61
CA ARG A 54 17.75 22.13 -8.78
C ARG A 54 16.46 22.93 -8.62
N ASP A 55 15.61 22.99 -9.64
CA ASP A 55 14.39 23.79 -9.58
C ASP A 55 13.30 23.06 -8.78
N SER A 56 13.25 21.73 -8.90
CA SER A 56 12.47 20.88 -7.99
C SER A 56 12.92 21.04 -6.53
N LEU A 57 14.23 21.08 -6.26
CA LEU A 57 14.77 21.32 -4.92
C LEU A 57 14.32 22.68 -4.35
N LYS A 58 14.44 23.75 -5.13
CA LYS A 58 13.96 25.10 -4.72
C LYS A 58 12.46 25.13 -4.47
N THR A 59 11.69 24.35 -5.23
CA THR A 59 10.24 24.26 -5.05
C THR A 59 9.91 23.56 -3.72
N MET A 60 10.62 22.48 -3.40
CA MET A 60 10.48 21.80 -2.11
C MET A 60 10.88 22.70 -0.94
N GLU A 61 12.01 23.41 -1.05
CA GLU A 61 12.48 24.39 -0.07
C GLU A 61 11.42 25.45 0.23
N LYS A 62 10.90 26.10 -0.82
CA LYS A 62 9.79 27.06 -0.68
C LYS A 62 8.57 26.43 -0.03
N ALA A 63 8.16 25.23 -0.45
CA ALA A 63 6.99 24.57 0.11
C ALA A 63 7.15 24.28 1.62
N ILE A 64 8.36 23.93 2.07
CA ILE A 64 8.69 23.77 3.49
C ILE A 64 8.61 25.11 4.23
N GLU A 65 9.19 26.17 3.67
CA GLU A 65 9.20 27.51 4.26
C GLU A 65 7.78 28.13 4.36
N TYR A 66 6.98 28.02 3.29
CA TYR A 66 5.63 28.56 3.24
C TYR A 66 4.60 27.68 3.95
N GLY A 67 4.82 26.36 3.94
CA GLY A 67 3.94 25.36 4.55
C GLY A 67 4.25 25.09 6.02
N CYS A 68 5.19 25.81 6.63
CA CYS A 68 5.69 25.59 7.99
C CYS A 68 4.54 25.38 8.99
N GLU A 69 4.31 24.12 9.37
CA GLU A 69 4.13 23.81 10.78
C GLU A 69 5.40 24.30 11.49
N ARG A 70 5.37 25.57 11.92
CA ARG A 70 6.40 26.14 12.79
C ARG A 70 6.47 25.24 14.02
N THR A 71 7.53 24.49 14.19
CA THR A 71 7.86 23.98 15.52
C THR A 71 8.40 25.17 16.29
N ASP A 72 7.51 25.98 16.86
CA ASP A 72 7.88 27.01 17.82
C ASP A 72 8.57 26.30 18.98
N ASN A 73 9.89 26.35 19.00
CA ASN A 73 10.69 25.98 20.15
C ASN A 73 10.52 27.07 21.22
N ASN A 74 9.34 27.13 21.84
CA ASN A 74 9.15 27.87 23.08
C ASN A 74 9.78 27.03 24.20
N ASN A 75 11.02 27.37 24.53
CA ASN A 75 11.69 26.93 25.75
C ASN A 75 11.68 28.09 26.74
#